data_AF-A0A6S6SUQ9-F1
#
_entry.id   AF-A0A6S6SUQ9-F1
#
_cell.length_a   1.000
_cell.length_b   1.000
_cell.length_c   1.000
_cell.angle_alpha   90.00
_cell.angle_beta   90.00
_cell.angle_gamma   90.00
#
_symmetry.space_group_name_H-M   'P 1'
#
loop_
_entity.id
_entity.type
_entity.pdbx_description
1 polymer ?
#
loop_
_entity_poly.entity_id
_entity_poly.type
_entity_poly.pdbx_seq_one_letter_code
_entity_poly.pdbx_strand_id
1 'polypeptide(L)'
;VIGLLLLILLGVLYKRKLNGQSDMDDSTLKSQRPKVNYYDQLERACKANDAQKTYDALVGWVQDDLLLSPPTLAQLRQEVDMPFRQKIDELSMVLYAKQAGEWQGLEMWEEVQHFCRHRGELKKEVRDDLLNLYPD
;
A
#
# COMPACT_ATOMS: atom_id res chain seq x y z
N VAL A 1 29.21 34.93 4.77
CA VAL A 1 29.28 34.01 5.94
C VAL A 1 28.04 33.11 6.04
N ILE A 2 26.82 33.60 5.77
CA ILE A 2 25.57 32.81 5.81
C ILE A 2 25.56 31.63 4.80
N GLY A 3 26.15 31.79 3.62
CA GLY A 3 26.20 30.74 2.59
C GLY A 3 27.03 29.50 2.98
N LEU A 4 28.04 29.64 3.84
CA LEU A 4 28.86 28.52 4.31
C LEU A 4 28.10 27.64 5.31
N LEU A 5 27.22 28.22 6.13
CA LEU A 5 26.40 27.48 7.09
C LEU A 5 25.34 26.60 6.40
N LEU A 6 24.76 27.07 5.29
CA LEU A 6 23.78 26.30 4.52
C LEU A 6 24.41 25.09 3.82
N LEU A 7 25.63 25.21 3.31
CA LEU A 7 26.34 24.10 2.68
C LEU A 7 26.77 23.03 3.69
N ILE A 8 27.14 23.44 4.92
CA ILE A 8 27.46 22.50 6.00
C ILE A 8 26.19 21.76 6.45
N LEU A 9 25.06 22.45 6.60
CA LEU A 9 23.78 21.81 6.96
C LEU A 9 23.30 20.82 5.89
N LEU A 10 23.39 21.19 4.60
CA LEU A 10 23.06 20.30 3.50
C LEU A 10 24.01 19.09 3.44
N GLY A 11 25.31 19.29 3.67
CA GLY A 11 26.31 18.21 3.70
C GLY A 11 26.10 17.23 4.85
N VAL A 12 25.70 17.71 6.03
CA VAL A 12 25.40 16.85 7.20
C VAL A 12 24.11 16.06 6.99
N LEU A 13 23.08 16.66 6.39
CA LEU A 13 21.84 15.94 6.05
C LEU A 13 22.06 14.90 4.93
N TYR A 14 22.93 15.19 3.96
CA TYR A 14 23.27 14.23 2.92
C TYR A 14 24.11 13.06 3.44
N LYS A 15 25.06 13.32 4.36
CA LYS A 15 25.85 12.24 5.00
C LYS A 15 25.02 11.34 5.91
N ARG A 16 23.99 11.87 6.59
CA ARG A 16 23.10 11.06 7.44
C ARG A 16 22.24 10.06 6.66
N LYS A 17 22.01 10.28 5.37
CA LYS A 17 21.25 9.34 4.51
C LYS A 17 22.11 8.20 3.94
N LEU A 18 23.45 8.33 3.99
CA LEU A 18 24.37 7.38 3.37
C LEU A 18 25.20 6.53 4.36
N ASN A 19 25.23 6.89 5.65
CA ASN A 19 26.09 6.21 6.63
C ASN A 19 25.36 5.18 7.52
N GLY A 20 24.35 4.51 6.98
CA GLY A 20 23.56 3.49 7.69
C GLY A 20 24.01 2.05 7.46
N GLN A 21 25.26 1.82 7.07
CA GLN A 21 25.73 0.46 6.78
C GLN A 21 27.21 0.30 7.05
N SER A 22 27.55 -0.16 8.24
CA SER A 22 28.77 -0.91 8.56
C SER A 22 28.55 -1.59 9.91
N ASP A 23 28.29 -2.89 9.90
CA ASP A 23 29.18 -3.84 10.58
C ASP A 23 28.87 -5.26 10.07
N MET A 24 29.94 -5.96 9.70
CA MET A 24 29.96 -7.38 9.38
C MET A 24 29.84 -8.17 10.68
N ASP A 25 28.85 -9.05 10.77
CA ASP A 25 29.02 -10.29 11.50
C ASP A 25 28.47 -11.46 10.67
N ASP A 26 29.28 -12.50 10.65
CA ASP A 26 29.16 -13.73 9.89
C ASP A 26 27.97 -14.57 10.40
N SER A 27 27.41 -15.41 9.51
CA SER A 27 26.47 -16.48 9.86
C SER A 27 25.01 -16.11 10.27
N THR A 28 24.21 -15.52 9.36
CA THR A 28 22.75 -15.80 9.24
C THR A 28 22.14 -15.17 7.97
N LEU A 29 22.45 -15.71 6.79
CA LEU A 29 21.73 -15.40 5.54
C LEU A 29 20.31 -16.00 5.57
N LYS A 30 19.41 -15.40 6.35
CA LYS A 30 17.95 -15.51 6.15
C LYS A 30 17.38 -14.11 5.94
N SER A 31 17.70 -13.55 4.77
CA SER A 31 16.96 -12.53 4.02
C SER A 31 15.86 -11.78 4.80
N GLN A 32 16.24 -10.91 5.73
CA GLN A 32 15.33 -9.88 6.24
C GLN A 32 15.43 -8.67 5.33
N ARG A 33 14.87 -8.78 4.11
CA ARG A 33 14.43 -7.57 3.42
C ARG A 33 13.30 -6.99 4.29
N PRO A 34 13.29 -5.68 4.59
CA PRO A 34 12.17 -5.10 5.31
C PRO A 34 10.89 -5.42 4.52
N LYS A 35 9.97 -6.15 5.14
CA LYS A 35 8.67 -6.46 4.52
C LYS A 35 7.99 -5.11 4.29
N VAL A 36 7.89 -4.73 3.03
CA VAL A 36 7.24 -3.49 2.63
C VAL A 36 5.76 -3.62 3.01
N ASN A 37 5.28 -2.82 3.95
CA ASN A 37 3.88 -2.83 4.33
C ASN A 37 3.11 -1.94 3.33
N TYR A 38 2.52 -2.55 2.31
CA TYR A 38 1.76 -1.84 1.29
C TYR A 38 0.46 -1.25 1.83
N TYR A 39 -0.12 -1.88 2.85
CA TYR A 39 -1.29 -1.33 3.55
C TYR A 39 -0.96 0.01 4.25
N ASP A 40 0.15 0.09 4.98
CA ASP A 40 0.58 1.35 5.65
C ASP A 40 0.99 2.44 4.63
N GLN A 41 1.50 2.04 3.47
CA GLN A 41 1.79 2.99 2.39
C GLN A 41 0.52 3.51 1.75
N LEU A 42 -0.46 2.64 1.53
CA LEU A 42 -1.75 2.98 0.99
C LEU A 42 -2.48 3.95 1.93
N GLU A 43 -2.48 3.68 3.24
CA GLU A 43 -3.04 4.59 4.24
C GLU A 43 -2.42 5.99 4.14
N ARG A 44 -1.09 6.07 4.12
CA ARG A 44 -0.37 7.34 4.07
C ARG A 44 -0.62 8.09 2.76
N ALA A 45 -0.65 7.39 1.63
CA ALA A 45 -0.91 8.00 0.33
C ALA A 45 -2.34 8.55 0.24
N CYS A 46 -3.32 7.77 0.71
CA CYS A 46 -4.71 8.20 0.79
C CYS A 46 -4.90 9.41 1.70
N LYS A 47 -4.31 9.40 2.91
CA LYS A 47 -4.37 10.54 3.85
C LYS A 47 -3.66 11.79 3.33
N ALA A 48 -2.61 11.63 2.52
CA ALA A 48 -1.93 12.74 1.86
C ALA A 48 -2.67 13.25 0.62
N ASN A 49 -3.79 12.61 0.25
CA ASN A 49 -4.54 12.87 -0.97
C ASN A 49 -3.67 12.84 -2.25
N ASP A 50 -2.72 11.91 -2.31
CA ASP A 50 -1.78 11.77 -3.43
C ASP A 50 -2.21 10.62 -4.33
N ALA A 51 -2.91 10.94 -5.43
CA ALA A 51 -3.48 9.96 -6.34
C ALA A 51 -2.42 9.00 -6.92
N GLN A 52 -1.26 9.53 -7.33
CA GLN A 52 -0.21 8.69 -7.93
C GLN A 52 0.35 7.72 -6.91
N LYS A 53 0.67 8.20 -5.69
CA LYS A 53 1.15 7.31 -4.62
C LYS A 53 0.08 6.31 -4.18
N THR A 54 -1.20 6.68 -4.20
CA THR A 54 -2.29 5.75 -3.89
C THR A 54 -2.34 4.64 -4.92
N TYR A 55 -2.23 4.96 -6.21
CA TYR A 55 -2.17 3.95 -7.27
C TYR A 55 -1.01 2.98 -7.08
N ASP A 56 0.20 3.50 -6.88
CA ASP A 56 1.41 2.67 -6.72
C ASP A 56 1.30 1.75 -5.49
N ALA A 57 0.81 2.29 -4.37
CA ALA A 57 0.59 1.51 -3.16
C ALA A 57 -0.51 0.45 -3.32
N LEU A 58 -1.58 0.76 -4.07
CA LEU A 58 -2.68 -0.16 -4.34
C LEU A 58 -2.24 -1.33 -5.23
N VAL A 59 -1.43 -1.07 -6.26
CA VAL A 59 -0.83 -2.13 -7.10
C VAL A 59 0.05 -3.04 -6.26
N GLY A 60 0.91 -2.47 -5.41
CA GLY A 60 1.75 -3.28 -4.52
C GLY A 60 0.94 -4.09 -3.51
N TRP A 61 -0.15 -3.54 -2.98
CA TRP A 61 -1.08 -4.26 -2.11
C TRP A 61 -1.78 -5.42 -2.82
N VAL A 62 -2.17 -5.21 -4.09
CA VAL A 62 -2.72 -6.28 -4.95
C VAL A 62 -1.75 -7.42 -5.14
N GLN A 63 -0.47 -7.09 -5.36
CA GLN A 63 0.58 -8.07 -5.58
C GLN A 63 0.94 -8.84 -4.31
N ASP A 64 1.11 -8.14 -3.18
CA ASP A 64 1.77 -8.72 -2.00
C ASP A 64 0.80 -9.26 -0.94
N ASP A 65 -0.38 -8.65 -0.78
CA ASP A 65 -1.35 -9.02 0.26
C ASP A 65 -2.62 -9.68 -0.29
N LEU A 66 -3.08 -9.24 -1.46
CA LEU A 66 -4.25 -9.86 -2.12
C LEU A 66 -3.87 -11.10 -2.93
N LEU A 67 -2.63 -11.16 -3.42
CA LEU A 67 -2.09 -12.27 -4.24
C LEU A 67 -2.99 -12.55 -5.46
N LEU A 68 -3.55 -11.50 -6.08
CA LEU A 68 -4.37 -11.66 -7.28
C LEU A 68 -3.51 -12.07 -8.47
N SER A 69 -4.06 -12.94 -9.32
CA SER A 69 -3.44 -13.34 -10.58
C SER A 69 -4.41 -13.06 -11.72
N PRO A 70 -4.13 -12.09 -12.62
CA PRO A 70 -2.92 -11.25 -12.66
C PRO A 70 -2.91 -10.14 -11.59
N PRO A 71 -1.73 -9.71 -11.08
CA PRO A 71 -1.62 -8.70 -10.01
C PRO A 71 -1.84 -7.29 -10.57
N THR A 72 -3.08 -6.99 -10.95
CA THR A 72 -3.46 -5.75 -11.62
C THR A 72 -4.66 -5.12 -10.94
N LEU A 73 -4.77 -3.78 -11.02
CA LEU A 73 -5.97 -3.10 -10.54
C LEU A 73 -7.22 -3.48 -11.34
N ALA A 74 -7.07 -3.87 -12.62
CA ALA A 74 -8.18 -4.37 -13.41
C ALA A 74 -8.76 -5.66 -12.82
N GLN A 75 -7.89 -6.58 -12.36
CA GLN A 75 -8.33 -7.77 -11.64
C GLN A 75 -8.98 -7.39 -10.30
N LEU A 76 -8.34 -6.54 -9.50
CA LEU A 76 -8.91 -6.07 -8.23
C LEU A 76 -10.32 -5.49 -8.44
N ARG A 77 -10.50 -4.66 -9.47
CA ARG A 77 -11.77 -4.05 -9.81
C ARG A 77 -12.87 -5.10 -10.03
N GLN A 78 -12.54 -6.27 -10.57
CA GLN A 78 -13.49 -7.36 -10.78
C GLN A 78 -13.90 -8.05 -9.47
N GLU A 79 -12.99 -8.18 -8.51
CA GLU A 79 -13.20 -8.85 -7.22
C GLU A 79 -13.92 -8.00 -6.18
N VAL A 80 -13.79 -6.67 -6.27
CA VAL A 80 -14.38 -5.74 -5.30
C VAL A 80 -15.83 -5.36 -5.65
N ASP A 81 -16.57 -4.97 -4.63
CA ASP A 81 -17.93 -4.47 -4.70
C ASP A 81 -18.02 -3.10 -5.40
N MET A 82 -19.25 -2.69 -5.73
CA MET A 82 -19.51 -1.49 -6.55
C MET A 82 -18.94 -0.20 -5.97
N PRO A 83 -19.07 0.12 -4.65
CA PRO A 83 -18.50 1.33 -4.07
C PRO A 83 -16.98 1.41 -4.23
N PHE A 84 -16.26 0.33 -3.89
CA PHE A 84 -14.80 0.30 -4.03
C PHE A 84 -14.38 0.32 -5.51
N ARG A 85 -15.11 -0.38 -6.39
CA ARG A 85 -14.93 -0.32 -7.85
C ARG A 85 -15.02 1.13 -8.37
N GLN A 86 -16.00 1.90 -7.91
CA GLN A 86 -16.14 3.31 -8.28
C GLN A 86 -14.92 4.13 -7.86
N LYS A 87 -14.36 3.90 -6.66
CA LYS A 87 -13.14 4.60 -6.21
C LYS A 87 -11.91 4.26 -7.05
N ILE A 88 -11.78 3.01 -7.51
CA ILE A 88 -10.72 2.61 -8.45
C ILE A 88 -10.88 3.35 -9.80
N ASP A 89 -12.12 3.57 -10.23
CA ASP A 89 -12.43 4.26 -11.48
C ASP A 89 -12.17 5.76 -11.40
N GLU A 90 -12.59 6.39 -10.31
CA GLU A 90 -12.29 7.79 -9.98
C GLU A 90 -10.78 8.01 -9.95
N LEU A 91 -10.03 7.13 -9.27
CA LEU A 91 -8.57 7.19 -9.25
C LEU A 91 -7.97 7.14 -10.67
N SER A 92 -8.48 6.22 -11.50
CA SER A 92 -8.02 6.09 -12.89
C SER A 92 -8.36 7.32 -13.73
N MET A 93 -9.52 7.94 -13.50
CA MET A 93 -9.90 9.18 -14.16
C MET A 93 -9.01 10.35 -13.73
N VAL A 94 -8.72 10.52 -12.45
CA VAL A 94 -7.83 11.59 -11.95
C VAL A 94 -6.43 11.49 -12.57
N LEU A 95 -5.90 10.27 -12.72
CA LEU A 95 -4.53 10.06 -13.20
C LEU A 95 -4.39 10.18 -14.72
N TYR A 96 -5.39 9.74 -15.47
CA TYR A 96 -5.25 9.56 -16.93
C TYR A 96 -6.25 10.36 -17.76
N ALA A 97 -7.37 10.81 -17.18
CA ALA A 97 -8.31 11.66 -17.90
C ALA A 97 -7.86 13.12 -17.83
N LYS A 98 -8.21 13.89 -18.87
CA LYS A 98 -7.97 15.35 -18.92
C LYS A 98 -8.89 16.13 -17.96
N GLN A 99 -9.78 15.45 -17.26
CA GLN A 99 -10.69 16.03 -16.26
C GLN A 99 -9.98 16.07 -14.91
N ALA A 100 -9.70 17.27 -14.43
CA ALA A 100 -9.24 17.50 -13.06
C ALA A 100 -10.43 17.33 -12.09
N GLY A 101 -10.85 16.08 -11.86
CA GLY A 101 -11.63 15.75 -10.68
C GLY A 101 -10.75 15.91 -9.44
N GLU A 102 -11.28 16.45 -8.35
CA GLU A 102 -10.55 16.46 -7.08
C GLU A 102 -10.49 15.03 -6.55
N TRP A 103 -9.27 14.53 -6.32
CA TRP A 103 -9.06 13.22 -5.72
C TRP A 103 -9.59 13.19 -4.28
N GLN A 104 -10.26 12.10 -3.90
CA GLN A 104 -10.81 11.88 -2.57
C GLN A 104 -10.15 10.67 -1.91
N GLY A 105 -8.88 10.85 -1.52
CA GLY A 105 -8.07 9.78 -0.93
C GLY A 105 -8.62 9.21 0.38
N LEU A 106 -9.30 10.02 1.19
CA LEU A 106 -9.91 9.55 2.44
C LEU A 106 -11.06 8.58 2.20
N GLU A 107 -11.96 8.89 1.26
CA GLU A 107 -13.06 7.99 0.90
C GLU A 107 -12.53 6.67 0.35
N MET A 108 -11.48 6.70 -0.48
CA MET A 108 -10.78 5.49 -0.94
C MET A 108 -10.23 4.65 0.24
N TRP A 109 -9.69 5.29 1.27
CA TRP A 109 -9.19 4.57 2.45
C TRP A 109 -10.29 3.91 3.27
N GLU A 110 -11.46 4.52 3.35
CA GLU A 110 -12.63 3.94 4.00
C GLU A 110 -13.09 2.67 3.28
N GLU A 111 -13.16 2.70 1.94
CA GLU A 111 -13.50 1.54 1.13
C GLU A 111 -12.49 0.39 1.27
N VAL A 112 -11.18 0.70 1.30
CA VAL A 112 -10.13 -0.30 1.56
C VAL A 112 -10.33 -0.97 2.92
N GLN A 113 -10.62 -0.20 3.97
CA GLN A 113 -10.89 -0.74 5.30
C GLN A 113 -12.15 -1.62 5.32
N HIS A 114 -13.21 -1.17 4.66
CA HIS A 114 -14.46 -1.91 4.55
C HIS A 114 -14.22 -3.27 3.87
N PHE A 115 -13.54 -3.26 2.73
CA PHE A 115 -13.16 -4.47 2.00
C PHE A 115 -12.29 -5.42 2.84
N CYS A 116 -11.25 -4.91 3.52
CA CYS A 116 -10.38 -5.72 4.38
C CYS A 116 -11.15 -6.40 5.52
N ARG A 117 -12.09 -5.67 6.15
CA ARG A 117 -12.94 -6.21 7.21
C ARG A 117 -13.82 -7.34 6.67
N HIS A 118 -14.52 -7.10 5.56
CA HIS A 118 -15.41 -8.08 4.95
C HIS A 118 -14.67 -9.35 4.51
N ARG A 119 -13.49 -9.21 3.90
CA ARG A 119 -12.63 -10.34 3.53
C ARG A 119 -12.16 -11.14 4.75
N GLY A 120 -11.91 -10.47 5.87
CA GLY A 120 -11.57 -11.10 7.16
C GLY A 120 -12.72 -11.92 7.73
N GLU A 121 -13.94 -11.41 7.64
CA GLU A 121 -15.17 -12.09 8.07
C GLU A 121 -15.43 -13.35 7.24
N LEU A 122 -15.36 -13.26 5.91
CA LEU A 122 -15.48 -14.42 5.01
C LEU A 122 -14.45 -15.52 5.34
N LYS A 123 -13.20 -15.13 5.60
CA LYS A 123 -12.14 -16.11 5.97
C LYS A 123 -12.41 -16.78 7.32
N LYS A 124 -13.13 -16.10 8.23
CA LYS A 124 -13.51 -16.67 9.52
C LYS A 124 -14.68 -17.64 9.34
N GLU A 125 -15.73 -17.23 8.63
CA GLU A 125 -16.90 -18.07 8.35
C GLU A 125 -16.50 -19.39 7.66
N VAL A 126 -15.72 -19.32 6.58
CA VAL A 126 -15.21 -20.52 5.89
C VAL A 126 -14.42 -21.44 6.82
N ARG A 127 -13.64 -20.87 7.75
CA ARG A 127 -12.88 -21.67 8.72
C ARG A 127 -13.81 -22.37 9.70
N ASP A 128 -14.81 -21.66 10.23
CA ASP A 128 -15.76 -22.19 11.18
C ASP A 128 -16.59 -23.31 10.54
N ASP A 129 -17.02 -23.14 9.28
CA ASP A 129 -17.69 -24.19 8.49
C ASP A 129 -16.82 -25.41 8.24
N LEU A 130 -15.55 -25.20 7.90
CA LEU A 130 -14.60 -26.31 7.71
C LEU A 130 -14.39 -27.10 9.00
N LEU A 131 -14.36 -26.45 10.16
CA LEU A 131 -14.27 -27.12 11.47
C LEU A 131 -15.54 -27.91 11.77
N ASN A 132 -16.71 -27.41 11.38
CA ASN A 132 -17.98 -28.10 11.58
C ASN A 132 -18.13 -29.35 10.69
N LEU A 133 -17.47 -29.41 9.53
CA LEU A 133 -17.53 -30.57 8.62
C LEU A 133 -16.64 -31.76 9.05
N TYR A 134 -15.69 -31.54 9.95
CA TYR A 134 -14.83 -32.57 10.52
C TYR A 134 -14.80 -32.47 12.05
N PRO A 135 -15.91 -32.84 12.74
CA PRO A 135 -15.92 -32.91 14.19
C PRO A 135 -14.98 -34.02 14.69
N ASP A 136 -14.23 -33.76 15.77
CA ASP A 136 -13.29 -34.70 16.43
C ASP A 136 -13.94 -36.04 16.83
#